data_AF-A0A1S1N0L7-F1
#
_entry.id   AF-A0A1S1N0L7-F1
#
_cell.length_a   1.000
_cell.length_b   1.000
_cell.length_c   1.000
_cell.angle_alpha   90.00
_cell.angle_beta   90.00
_cell.angle_gamma   90.00
#
_symmetry.space_group_name_H-M   'P 1'
#
loop_
_entity.id
_entity.type
_entity.pdbx_description
1 polymer ?
#
loop_
_entity_poly.entity_id
_entity_poly.type
_entity_poly.pdbx_seq_one_letter_code
_entity_poly.pdbx_strand_id
1 'polypeptide(L)'
;MSENNEKQYLSFRSAFIGAIARSWYDEEYKEKFTSAQSSQGKGLLNFLQENPASESTRFFNPWKNLAIQFRYPKLVWNPVDGHKWLGDNSGIILNIPKIPDDREKSAELLARYYNVFPTFYGLIKTPIDAKLTYDTLSEEHRCIAALKDKDSAPLSEYSRLTNLYDVDMVGYTDETMRHFSAVVMEAVALYWRSEEFRNELTPEGEDGRLDVEGYVSDKSPVLSKWLDFKNPWNMNIMFRYDKNFTLESGDIDKDYIPDNIICLAYPEAPSNEQDKQSDLLPMALANYNQDGSILPFSCS
;
A
#
# COMPACT_ATOMS: atom_id res chain seq x y z
N MET A 1 2.22 -1.64 -19.68
CA MET A 1 1.31 -1.97 -18.56
C MET A 1 0.33 -3.02 -19.05
N SER A 2 0.00 -4.05 -18.25
CA SER A 2 -1.12 -4.92 -18.59
C SER A 2 -2.42 -4.20 -18.23
N GLU A 3 -3.42 -4.30 -19.10
CA GLU A 3 -4.70 -3.58 -19.01
C GLU A 3 -5.45 -3.82 -17.69
N ASN A 4 -5.18 -4.93 -17.01
CA ASN A 4 -5.81 -5.30 -15.74
C ASN A 4 -5.24 -4.58 -14.51
N ASN A 5 -3.94 -4.26 -14.49
CA ASN A 5 -3.34 -3.53 -13.37
C ASN A 5 -3.76 -2.05 -13.38
N GLU A 6 -3.80 -1.42 -14.56
CA GLU A 6 -4.32 -0.05 -14.71
C GLU A 6 -5.76 0.06 -14.19
N LYS A 7 -6.61 -0.90 -14.53
CA LYS A 7 -8.01 -0.93 -14.06
C LYS A 7 -8.11 -1.02 -12.54
N GLN A 8 -7.25 -1.82 -11.88
CA GLN A 8 -7.24 -1.97 -10.43
C GLN A 8 -6.78 -0.69 -9.73
N TYR A 9 -5.70 -0.09 -10.22
CA TYR A 9 -5.17 1.17 -9.68
C TYR A 9 -6.13 2.34 -9.87
N LEU A 10 -6.74 2.46 -11.05
CA LEU A 10 -7.76 3.47 -11.34
C LEU A 10 -9.03 3.27 -10.50
N SER A 11 -9.46 2.02 -10.30
CA SER A 11 -10.61 1.69 -9.44
C SER A 11 -10.36 2.10 -8.00
N PHE A 12 -9.18 1.76 -7.45
CA PHE A 12 -8.79 2.21 -6.12
C PHE A 12 -8.74 3.75 -6.03
N ARG A 13 -8.07 4.43 -6.97
CA ARG A 13 -7.94 5.90 -6.96
C ARG A 13 -9.31 6.58 -6.98
N SER A 14 -10.22 6.08 -7.82
CA SER A 14 -11.59 6.59 -7.89
C SER A 14 -12.36 6.37 -6.58
N ALA A 15 -12.23 5.20 -5.95
CA ALA A 15 -12.84 4.89 -4.66
C ALA A 15 -12.27 5.76 -3.54
N PHE A 16 -10.96 5.95 -3.51
CA PHE A 16 -10.27 6.73 -2.48
C PHE A 16 -10.60 8.22 -2.57
N ILE A 17 -10.55 8.81 -3.77
CA ILE A 17 -10.94 10.21 -3.99
C ILE A 17 -12.44 10.41 -3.71
N GLY A 18 -13.29 9.47 -4.11
CA GLY A 18 -14.71 9.50 -3.78
C GLY A 18 -14.96 9.47 -2.26
N ALA A 19 -14.20 8.65 -1.53
CA ALA A 19 -14.29 8.57 -0.07
C ALA A 19 -13.84 9.87 0.62
N ILE A 20 -12.76 10.49 0.15
CA ILE A 20 -12.33 11.82 0.63
C ILE A 20 -13.42 12.86 0.39
N ALA A 21 -13.98 12.89 -0.84
CA ALA A 21 -15.04 13.83 -1.18
C ALA A 21 -16.25 13.64 -0.25
N ARG A 22 -16.67 12.41 -0.01
CA ARG A 22 -17.79 12.10 0.88
C ARG A 22 -17.47 12.47 2.33
N SER A 23 -16.28 12.18 2.83
CA SER A 23 -15.89 12.48 4.21
C SER A 23 -15.83 13.98 4.51
N TRP A 24 -15.74 14.84 3.50
CA TRP A 24 -15.84 16.30 3.72
C TRP A 24 -17.25 16.79 4.02
N TYR A 25 -18.30 16.02 3.68
CA TYR A 25 -19.70 16.40 3.89
C TYR A 25 -20.42 15.54 4.93
N ASP A 26 -19.92 14.32 5.17
CA ASP A 26 -20.53 13.31 6.05
C ASP A 26 -19.57 13.02 7.22
N GLU A 27 -19.82 13.64 8.37
CA GLU A 27 -18.97 13.50 9.56
C GLU A 27 -18.99 12.07 10.14
N GLU A 28 -20.12 11.35 10.03
CA GLU A 28 -20.18 9.95 10.47
C GLU A 28 -19.31 9.06 9.56
N TYR A 29 -19.38 9.29 8.25
CA TYR A 29 -18.51 8.60 7.29
C TYR A 29 -17.03 8.95 7.53
N LYS A 30 -16.72 10.22 7.78
CA LYS A 30 -15.36 10.68 8.08
C LYS A 30 -14.78 10.05 9.34
N GLU A 31 -15.55 9.96 10.42
CA GLU A 31 -15.11 9.30 11.64
C GLU A 31 -14.74 7.85 11.37
N LYS A 32 -15.60 7.10 10.66
CA LYS A 32 -15.31 5.72 10.24
C LYS A 32 -14.12 5.62 9.30
N PHE A 33 -13.99 6.54 8.34
CA PHE A 33 -12.93 6.54 7.34
C PHE A 33 -11.55 6.80 7.97
N THR A 34 -11.45 7.79 8.86
CA THR A 34 -10.20 8.13 9.54
C THR A 34 -9.83 7.11 10.63
N SER A 35 -10.81 6.47 11.27
CA SER A 35 -10.59 5.44 12.30
C SER A 35 -10.34 4.04 11.76
N ALA A 36 -10.51 3.82 10.45
CA ALA A 36 -10.28 2.55 9.74
C ALA A 36 -8.84 2.00 9.87
N GLN A 37 -7.92 2.73 10.53
CA GLN A 37 -6.59 2.26 10.90
C GLN A 37 -6.53 1.28 12.08
N SER A 38 -7.53 1.32 12.97
CA SER A 38 -7.41 0.81 14.34
C SER A 38 -7.78 -0.67 14.52
N SER A 39 -8.45 -1.28 13.54
CA SER A 39 -8.86 -2.69 13.59
C SER A 39 -7.98 -3.53 12.67
N GLN A 40 -7.58 -4.72 13.15
CA GLN A 40 -6.77 -5.68 12.41
C GLN A 40 -7.29 -5.86 10.98
N GLY A 41 -6.44 -5.60 9.98
CA GLY A 41 -6.79 -5.76 8.58
C GLY A 41 -6.23 -4.68 7.67
N LYS A 42 -6.59 -4.77 6.40
CA LYS A 42 -6.06 -4.01 5.25
C LYS A 42 -6.27 -2.48 5.31
N GLY A 43 -6.73 -1.96 6.45
CA GLY A 43 -7.00 -0.56 6.71
C GLY A 43 -8.02 0.02 5.75
N LEU A 44 -7.64 1.09 5.08
CA LEU A 44 -8.48 1.80 4.11
C LEU A 44 -8.95 0.90 2.96
N LEU A 45 -8.18 -0.13 2.58
CA LEU A 45 -8.58 -1.03 1.49
C LEU A 45 -9.86 -1.80 1.80
N ASN A 46 -10.03 -2.27 3.04
CA ASN A 46 -11.27 -2.94 3.45
C ASN A 46 -12.41 -1.92 3.60
N PHE A 47 -12.11 -0.76 4.21
CA PHE A 47 -13.09 0.31 4.37
C PHE A 47 -13.70 0.74 3.03
N LEU A 48 -12.89 0.99 2.00
CA LEU A 48 -13.35 1.41 0.67
C LEU A 48 -14.20 0.34 -0.03
N GLN A 49 -13.91 -0.93 0.22
CA GLN A 49 -14.67 -2.04 -0.34
C GLN A 49 -16.05 -2.18 0.34
N GLU A 50 -16.10 -2.00 1.65
CA GLU A 50 -17.33 -2.15 2.46
C GLU A 50 -18.21 -0.89 2.45
N ASN A 51 -17.60 0.29 2.32
CA ASN A 51 -18.26 1.58 2.44
C ASN A 51 -17.99 2.46 1.20
N PRO A 52 -18.42 2.04 0.00
CA PRO A 52 -18.20 2.82 -1.20
C PRO A 52 -18.87 4.20 -1.08
N ALA A 53 -18.19 5.24 -1.54
CA ALA A 53 -18.73 6.60 -1.53
C ALA A 53 -19.98 6.74 -2.42
N SER A 54 -20.03 5.99 -3.53
CA SER A 54 -21.15 5.89 -4.46
C SER A 54 -21.12 4.55 -5.22
N GLU A 55 -22.17 4.25 -5.98
CA GLU A 55 -22.20 3.03 -6.81
C GLU A 55 -21.12 3.00 -7.90
N SER A 56 -20.72 4.17 -8.43
CA SER A 56 -19.71 4.30 -9.47
C SER A 56 -18.27 4.17 -8.94
N THR A 57 -18.08 4.29 -7.63
CA THR A 57 -16.77 4.23 -6.98
C THR A 57 -16.55 2.91 -6.22
N ARG A 58 -17.25 1.84 -6.61
CA ARG A 58 -17.04 0.51 -6.01
C ARG A 58 -15.64 0.00 -6.32
N PHE A 59 -15.02 -0.57 -5.30
CA PHE A 59 -13.66 -1.08 -5.35
C PHE A 59 -13.61 -2.45 -4.71
N PHE A 60 -12.84 -3.35 -5.31
CA PHE A 60 -12.50 -4.65 -4.75
C PHE A 60 -11.00 -4.70 -4.53
N ASN A 61 -10.57 -4.94 -3.29
CA ASN A 61 -9.16 -4.94 -2.94
C ASN A 61 -8.43 -6.11 -3.64
N PRO A 62 -7.54 -5.83 -4.62
CA PRO A 62 -6.82 -6.86 -5.33
C PRO A 62 -5.55 -7.31 -4.58
N TRP A 63 -5.09 -6.58 -3.55
CA TRP A 63 -3.79 -6.87 -2.93
C TRP A 63 -3.92 -7.82 -1.74
N LYS A 64 -3.12 -8.89 -1.75
CA LYS A 64 -3.06 -9.89 -0.68
C LYS A 64 -2.17 -9.47 0.48
N ASN A 65 -1.11 -8.68 0.26
CA ASN A 65 -0.09 -8.36 1.28
C ASN A 65 0.21 -6.86 1.40
N LEU A 66 -0.79 -6.02 1.09
CA LEU A 66 -0.73 -4.57 1.25
C LEU A 66 -1.80 -4.08 2.22
N ALA A 67 -1.48 -3.07 3.03
CA ALA A 67 -2.43 -2.26 3.79
C ALA A 67 -2.20 -0.77 3.49
N ILE A 68 -3.25 0.03 3.61
CA ILE A 68 -3.17 1.50 3.48
C ILE A 68 -3.81 2.13 4.72
N GLN A 69 -3.15 3.13 5.31
CA GLN A 69 -3.53 3.69 6.60
C GLN A 69 -3.20 5.20 6.70
N PHE A 70 -4.07 5.99 7.35
CA PHE A 70 -3.84 7.43 7.62
C PHE A 70 -2.88 7.71 8.78
N ARG A 71 -1.59 7.48 8.58
CA ARG A 71 -0.60 7.54 9.67
C ARG A 71 -0.01 8.94 9.88
N TYR A 72 -0.02 9.80 8.88
CA TYR A 72 0.58 11.12 9.01
C TYR A 72 -0.39 12.16 9.57
N PRO A 73 0.14 13.26 10.14
CA PRO A 73 -0.65 14.45 10.42
C PRO A 73 -1.46 14.87 9.19
N LYS A 74 -2.64 15.44 9.43
CA LYS A 74 -3.58 15.75 8.36
C LYS A 74 -3.02 16.85 7.45
N LEU A 75 -3.38 16.81 6.18
CA LEU A 75 -3.02 17.85 5.22
C LEU A 75 -4.01 19.00 5.31
N VAL A 76 -3.48 20.23 5.25
CA VAL A 76 -4.25 21.46 5.27
C VAL A 76 -4.13 22.15 3.92
N TRP A 77 -5.26 22.57 3.36
CA TRP A 77 -5.30 23.30 2.10
C TRP A 77 -4.78 24.74 2.25
N ASN A 78 -3.85 25.16 1.40
CA ASN A 78 -3.41 26.56 1.30
C ASN A 78 -3.88 27.17 -0.03
N PRO A 79 -4.92 28.04 -0.01
CA PRO A 79 -5.45 28.67 -1.20
C PRO A 79 -4.62 29.85 -1.73
N VAL A 80 -3.66 30.37 -0.95
CA VAL A 80 -2.93 31.61 -1.27
C VAL A 80 -1.61 31.33 -2.03
N ASP A 81 -0.87 30.29 -1.64
CA ASP A 81 0.41 29.94 -2.25
C ASP A 81 0.26 28.83 -3.30
N GLY A 82 -0.26 29.18 -4.47
CA GLY A 82 -0.28 28.29 -5.63
C GLY A 82 -1.23 27.10 -5.52
N HIS A 83 -2.25 27.17 -4.65
CA HIS A 83 -3.27 26.15 -4.48
C HIS A 83 -2.68 24.77 -4.18
N LYS A 84 -2.01 24.64 -3.03
CA LYS A 84 -1.29 23.41 -2.64
C LYS A 84 -1.71 22.88 -1.28
N TRP A 85 -1.50 21.59 -1.11
CA TRP A 85 -1.62 20.93 0.18
C TRP A 85 -0.36 21.15 1.03
N LEU A 86 -0.55 21.48 2.30
CA LEU A 86 0.49 21.60 3.30
C LEU A 86 0.41 20.40 4.26
N GLY A 87 1.55 19.76 4.50
CA GLY A 87 1.70 18.70 5.48
C GLY A 87 2.91 17.84 5.17
N ASP A 88 3.07 16.78 5.98
CA ASP A 88 4.23 15.90 5.88
C ASP A 88 4.16 14.93 4.71
N ASN A 89 5.34 14.45 4.33
CA ASN A 89 5.48 13.45 3.29
C ASN A 89 4.77 12.15 3.70
N SER A 90 4.08 11.54 2.75
CA SER A 90 3.57 10.17 2.91
C SER A 90 4.72 9.18 3.05
N GLY A 91 4.43 7.93 3.38
CA GLY A 91 5.50 6.95 3.61
C GLY A 91 5.10 5.53 3.34
N ILE A 92 6.10 4.66 3.34
CA ILE A 92 5.94 3.22 3.18
C ILE A 92 6.65 2.49 4.31
N ILE A 93 6.04 1.42 4.82
CA ILE A 93 6.64 0.52 5.80
C ILE A 93 6.78 -0.85 5.16
N LEU A 94 8.01 -1.32 5.07
CA LEU A 94 8.39 -2.59 4.49
C LEU A 94 8.78 -3.58 5.57
N ASN A 95 8.30 -4.82 5.47
CA ASN A 95 8.65 -5.85 6.43
C ASN A 95 9.91 -6.60 6.00
N ILE A 96 10.84 -6.77 6.94
CA ILE A 96 12.03 -7.59 6.80
C ILE A 96 11.75 -8.95 7.45
N PRO A 97 11.95 -10.06 6.73
CA PRO A 97 11.77 -11.40 7.27
C PRO A 97 12.80 -11.75 8.34
N LYS A 98 12.47 -12.75 9.15
CA LYS A 98 13.38 -13.36 10.11
C LYS A 98 14.71 -13.71 9.44
N ILE A 99 15.82 -13.44 10.14
CA ILE A 99 17.15 -13.85 9.69
C ILE A 99 17.17 -15.39 9.59
N PRO A 100 17.63 -15.97 8.47
CA PRO A 100 17.72 -17.41 8.28
C PRO A 100 18.52 -18.09 9.41
N ASP A 101 17.99 -19.20 9.93
CA ASP A 101 18.71 -20.01 10.91
C ASP A 101 19.90 -20.73 10.23
N ASP A 102 19.69 -21.15 8.98
CA ASP A 102 20.72 -21.74 8.11
C ASP A 102 21.13 -20.74 7.02
N ARG A 103 22.37 -20.24 7.12
CA ARG A 103 22.91 -19.25 6.17
C ARG A 103 23.11 -19.82 4.77
N GLU A 104 23.26 -21.13 4.60
CA GLU A 104 23.42 -21.74 3.27
C GLU A 104 22.16 -21.58 2.41
N LYS A 105 20.99 -21.47 3.06
CA LYS A 105 19.69 -21.26 2.40
C LYS A 105 19.37 -19.80 2.11
N SER A 106 20.24 -18.85 2.47
CA SER A 106 19.94 -17.41 2.33
C SER A 106 19.51 -17.04 0.91
N ALA A 107 20.14 -17.58 -0.12
CA ALA A 107 19.77 -17.27 -1.50
C ALA A 107 18.37 -17.77 -1.87
N GLU A 108 18.03 -18.98 -1.43
CA GLU A 108 16.70 -19.58 -1.64
C GLU A 108 15.62 -18.77 -0.91
N LEU A 109 15.86 -18.42 0.36
CA LEU A 109 14.92 -17.64 1.16
C LEU A 109 14.74 -16.22 0.60
N LEU A 110 15.80 -15.61 0.07
CA LEU A 110 15.69 -14.32 -0.60
C LEU A 110 14.85 -14.40 -1.88
N ALA A 111 14.99 -15.47 -2.66
CA ALA A 111 14.12 -15.72 -3.82
C ALA A 111 12.66 -15.91 -3.40
N ARG A 112 12.41 -16.62 -2.29
CA ARG A 112 11.06 -16.74 -1.71
C ARG A 112 10.49 -15.39 -1.28
N TYR A 113 11.29 -14.52 -0.67
CA TYR A 113 10.88 -13.15 -0.35
C TYR A 113 10.41 -12.40 -1.60
N TYR A 114 11.19 -12.47 -2.69
CA TYR A 114 10.82 -11.84 -3.95
C TYR A 114 9.55 -12.43 -4.58
N ASN A 115 9.31 -13.73 -4.42
CA ASN A 115 8.06 -14.33 -4.88
C ASN A 115 6.83 -13.82 -4.12
N VAL A 116 6.99 -13.44 -2.86
CA VAL A 116 5.92 -12.83 -2.05
C VAL A 116 5.78 -11.34 -2.36
N PHE A 117 6.89 -10.64 -2.52
CA PHE A 117 6.97 -9.21 -2.79
C PHE A 117 7.74 -8.92 -4.09
N PRO A 118 7.20 -9.29 -5.27
CA PRO A 118 7.83 -8.95 -6.54
C PRO A 118 7.80 -7.44 -6.78
N THR A 119 6.80 -6.78 -6.17
CA THR A 119 6.80 -5.37 -5.83
C THR A 119 6.51 -5.23 -4.34
N PHE A 120 6.70 -4.03 -3.79
CA PHE A 120 6.34 -3.78 -2.41
C PHE A 120 4.82 -3.91 -2.11
N TYR A 121 3.95 -3.94 -3.14
CA TYR A 121 2.52 -4.21 -2.99
C TYR A 121 2.20 -5.68 -2.65
N GLY A 122 3.16 -6.58 -2.88
CA GLY A 122 2.98 -8.01 -2.70
C GLY A 122 2.13 -8.64 -3.79
N LEU A 123 1.60 -9.83 -3.48
CA LEU A 123 0.81 -10.62 -4.41
C LEU A 123 -0.60 -10.04 -4.64
N ILE A 124 -1.12 -10.30 -5.84
CA ILE A 124 -2.51 -10.02 -6.21
C ILE A 124 -3.36 -11.24 -5.84
N LYS A 125 -4.57 -11.01 -5.33
CA LYS A 125 -5.57 -12.04 -5.02
C LYS A 125 -5.99 -12.76 -6.28
N THR A 126 -6.13 -14.09 -6.20
CA THR A 126 -6.65 -14.87 -7.33
C THR A 126 -8.16 -14.64 -7.49
N PRO A 127 -8.75 -14.92 -8.67
CA PRO A 127 -10.20 -14.82 -8.86
C PRO A 127 -11.03 -15.63 -7.86
N ILE A 128 -10.46 -16.73 -7.32
CA ILE A 128 -11.11 -17.58 -6.31
C ILE A 128 -11.18 -16.86 -4.95
N ASP A 129 -10.10 -16.19 -4.56
CA ASP A 129 -10.06 -15.37 -3.33
C ASP A 129 -11.04 -14.19 -3.40
N ALA A 130 -11.18 -13.60 -4.59
CA ALA A 130 -12.15 -12.53 -4.84
C ALA A 130 -13.60 -13.03 -4.68
N LYS A 131 -13.89 -14.27 -5.11
CA LYS A 131 -15.21 -14.90 -5.03
C LYS A 131 -15.62 -15.29 -3.60
N LEU A 132 -14.67 -15.70 -2.77
CA LEU A 132 -14.92 -15.93 -1.34
C LEU A 132 -15.20 -14.63 -0.57
N THR A 133 -14.49 -13.56 -0.92
CA THR A 133 -14.74 -12.22 -0.35
C THR A 133 -16.12 -11.67 -0.77
N TYR A 134 -16.57 -12.04 -1.97
CA TYR A 134 -17.88 -11.67 -2.53
C TYR A 134 -19.05 -12.28 -1.74
N ASP A 135 -18.93 -13.53 -1.30
CA ASP A 135 -19.99 -14.23 -0.56
C ASP A 135 -20.16 -13.76 0.90
N THR A 136 -19.16 -13.05 1.44
CA THR A 136 -19.20 -12.46 2.79
C THR A 136 -19.81 -11.06 2.85
N LEU A 137 -20.15 -10.45 1.72
CA LEU A 137 -20.82 -9.14 1.67
C LEU A 137 -22.32 -9.27 1.95
N SER A 138 -22.95 -8.25 2.57
CA SER A 138 -24.38 -8.27 2.90
C SER A 138 -25.27 -8.47 1.66
N GLU A 139 -26.45 -9.10 1.82
CA GLU A 139 -27.32 -9.51 0.70
C GLU A 139 -27.69 -8.37 -0.27
N GLU A 140 -27.82 -7.13 0.22
CA GLU A 140 -28.07 -5.95 -0.62
C GLU A 140 -26.93 -5.66 -1.62
N HIS A 141 -25.68 -5.98 -1.27
CA HIS A 141 -24.51 -5.77 -2.12
C HIS A 141 -24.26 -6.91 -3.11
N ARG A 142 -24.81 -8.11 -2.87
CA ARG A 142 -24.67 -9.30 -3.74
C ARG A 142 -25.46 -9.18 -5.05
N CYS A 143 -26.62 -8.52 -5.03
CA CYS A 143 -27.54 -8.51 -6.17
C CYS A 143 -27.10 -7.62 -7.36
N ILE A 144 -26.21 -6.65 -7.16
CA ILE A 144 -25.89 -5.64 -8.19
C ILE A 144 -24.61 -5.98 -8.97
N ALA A 145 -23.72 -6.82 -8.42
CA ALA A 145 -22.44 -7.17 -9.04
C ALA A 145 -22.50 -8.38 -10.00
N ALA A 146 -23.61 -9.15 -10.00
CA ALA A 146 -23.81 -10.31 -10.86
C ALA A 146 -23.93 -9.99 -12.37
N LEU A 147 -23.84 -8.71 -12.77
CA LEU A 147 -24.04 -8.26 -14.14
C LEU A 147 -22.76 -8.12 -14.99
N LYS A 148 -21.55 -8.37 -14.44
CA LYS A 148 -20.28 -8.17 -15.19
C LYS A 148 -19.35 -9.38 -15.34
N ASP A 149 -19.69 -10.53 -14.77
CA ASP A 149 -18.74 -11.64 -14.64
C ASP A 149 -18.90 -12.73 -15.71
N LYS A 150 -18.88 -12.34 -17.00
CA LYS A 150 -18.98 -13.29 -18.12
C LYS A 150 -17.69 -13.56 -18.90
N ASP A 151 -16.62 -12.79 -18.68
CA ASP A 151 -15.42 -12.86 -19.56
C ASP A 151 -14.06 -13.03 -18.83
N SER A 152 -13.98 -13.76 -17.71
CA SER A 152 -12.68 -14.11 -17.13
C SER A 152 -12.45 -15.63 -17.06
N ALA A 153 -11.49 -16.11 -17.86
CA ALA A 153 -11.02 -17.50 -17.87
C ALA A 153 -10.33 -17.87 -16.54
N PRO A 154 -10.38 -19.14 -16.11
CA PRO A 154 -9.83 -19.55 -14.83
C PRO A 154 -8.31 -19.72 -14.93
N LEU A 155 -7.54 -18.78 -14.36
CA LEU A 155 -6.14 -19.01 -14.01
C LEU A 155 -6.10 -19.76 -12.67
N SER A 156 -6.30 -21.08 -12.71
CA SER A 156 -6.10 -21.97 -11.57
C SER A 156 -4.67 -22.51 -11.58
N GLU A 157 -4.06 -22.60 -10.39
CA GLU A 157 -2.77 -23.25 -10.06
C GLU A 157 -1.52 -22.36 -9.97
N TYR A 158 -1.48 -21.46 -8.98
CA TYR A 158 -0.22 -20.85 -8.51
C TYR A 158 0.13 -21.17 -7.03
N SER A 159 -0.57 -22.13 -6.42
CA SER A 159 -0.44 -22.47 -4.99
C SER A 159 0.83 -23.27 -4.63
N ARG A 160 1.70 -23.60 -5.59
CA ARG A 160 2.93 -24.39 -5.33
C ARG A 160 4.15 -23.65 -5.87
N LEU A 161 5.14 -23.42 -4.98
CA LEU A 161 6.46 -22.84 -5.30
C LEU A 161 7.15 -23.49 -6.51
N THR A 162 6.86 -24.76 -6.81
CA THR A 162 7.44 -25.49 -7.96
C THR A 162 6.99 -24.97 -9.32
N ASN A 163 5.90 -24.18 -9.39
CA ASN A 163 5.31 -23.72 -10.65
C ASN A 163 5.47 -22.21 -10.89
N LEU A 164 6.19 -21.49 -10.01
CA LEU A 164 6.37 -20.02 -10.10
C LEU A 164 7.53 -19.59 -11.03
N TYR A 165 8.18 -20.52 -11.75
CA TYR A 165 9.17 -20.17 -12.77
C TYR A 165 8.56 -19.54 -14.03
N ASP A 166 7.24 -19.59 -14.19
CA ASP A 166 6.47 -18.99 -15.30
C ASP A 166 5.72 -17.71 -14.89
N VAL A 167 6.25 -17.00 -13.90
CA VAL A 167 5.70 -15.70 -13.54
C VAL A 167 6.34 -14.65 -14.43
N ASP A 168 5.77 -14.53 -15.62
CA ASP A 168 5.88 -13.35 -16.46
C ASP A 168 5.25 -12.17 -15.70
N MET A 169 5.91 -11.67 -14.65
CA MET A 169 5.59 -10.42 -13.91
C MET A 169 6.66 -9.34 -14.14
N VAL A 170 7.71 -9.70 -14.88
CA VAL A 170 8.81 -8.81 -15.28
C VAL A 170 8.39 -7.82 -16.38
N GLY A 171 7.23 -7.98 -17.02
CA GLY A 171 6.64 -6.99 -17.92
C GLY A 171 5.75 -5.90 -17.28
N TYR A 172 5.48 -5.96 -15.97
CA TYR A 172 4.19 -5.49 -15.42
C TYR A 172 4.24 -4.24 -14.50
N THR A 173 5.43 -3.67 -14.26
CA THR A 173 5.65 -2.57 -13.30
C THR A 173 6.52 -1.45 -13.89
N ASP A 174 6.35 -0.22 -13.40
CA ASP A 174 7.23 0.93 -13.71
C ASP A 174 8.69 0.61 -13.37
N GLU A 175 9.63 1.09 -14.19
CA GLU A 175 11.07 0.84 -14.04
C GLU A 175 11.55 1.24 -12.64
N THR A 176 11.03 2.36 -12.13
CA THR A 176 11.32 2.87 -10.78
C THR A 176 10.88 1.89 -9.68
N MET A 177 9.70 1.26 -9.83
CA MET A 177 9.19 0.28 -8.86
C MET A 177 10.01 -1.01 -8.86
N ARG A 178 10.50 -1.45 -10.03
CA ARG A 178 11.39 -2.61 -10.13
C ARG A 178 12.72 -2.34 -9.49
N HIS A 179 13.31 -1.20 -9.82
CA HIS A 179 14.58 -0.78 -9.24
C HIS A 179 14.49 -0.75 -7.72
N PHE A 180 13.44 -0.13 -7.18
CA PHE A 180 13.23 -0.12 -5.73
C PHE A 180 13.03 -1.52 -5.14
N SER A 181 12.30 -2.41 -5.81
CA SER A 181 12.12 -3.79 -5.33
C SER A 181 13.45 -4.55 -5.28
N ALA A 182 14.34 -4.32 -6.24
CA ALA A 182 15.70 -4.86 -6.22
C ALA A 182 16.54 -4.29 -5.06
N VAL A 183 16.45 -2.98 -4.81
CA VAL A 183 17.09 -2.33 -3.65
C VAL A 183 16.59 -2.91 -2.34
N VAL A 184 15.28 -3.19 -2.22
CA VAL A 184 14.70 -3.83 -1.03
C VAL A 184 15.24 -5.25 -0.85
N MET A 185 15.35 -6.05 -1.91
CA MET A 185 15.97 -7.38 -1.82
C MET A 185 17.42 -7.29 -1.37
N GLU A 186 18.18 -6.35 -1.92
CA GLU A 186 19.58 -6.14 -1.52
C GLU A 186 19.69 -5.70 -0.06
N ALA A 187 18.81 -4.80 0.38
CA ALA A 187 18.71 -4.41 1.79
C ALA A 187 18.41 -5.61 2.70
N VAL A 188 17.46 -6.49 2.34
CA VAL A 188 17.18 -7.72 3.12
C VAL A 188 18.39 -8.63 3.18
N ALA A 189 19.08 -8.85 2.06
CA ALA A 189 20.28 -9.67 2.00
C ALA A 189 21.42 -9.11 2.85
N LEU A 190 21.61 -7.78 2.83
CA LEU A 190 22.61 -7.07 3.62
C LEU A 190 22.25 -7.11 5.11
N TYR A 191 20.97 -6.94 5.45
CA TYR A 191 20.44 -7.00 6.82
C TYR A 191 20.75 -8.34 7.51
N TRP A 192 20.65 -9.45 6.78
CA TRP A 192 20.97 -10.78 7.30
C TRP A 192 22.46 -10.98 7.59
N ARG A 193 23.34 -10.22 6.92
CA ARG A 193 24.80 -10.43 6.95
C ARG A 193 25.56 -9.38 7.77
N SER A 194 25.08 -8.14 7.81
CA SER A 194 25.74 -7.00 8.45
C SER A 194 24.94 -6.52 9.66
N GLU A 195 25.54 -6.65 10.84
CA GLU A 195 24.96 -6.12 12.09
C GLU A 195 25.01 -4.58 12.13
N GLU A 196 26.04 -3.97 11.57
CA GLU A 196 26.15 -2.50 11.48
C GLU A 196 25.00 -1.93 10.64
N PHE A 197 24.78 -2.47 9.45
CA PHE A 197 23.66 -2.06 8.59
C PHE A 197 22.31 -2.32 9.28
N ARG A 198 22.17 -3.45 9.98
CA ARG A 198 20.96 -3.80 10.73
C ARG A 198 20.61 -2.74 11.78
N ASN A 199 21.61 -2.32 12.56
CA ASN A 199 21.44 -1.36 13.63
C ASN A 199 21.15 0.05 13.10
N GLU A 200 21.58 0.38 11.88
CA GLU A 200 21.20 1.63 11.21
C GLU A 200 19.79 1.57 10.58
N LEU A 201 19.44 0.44 9.96
CA LEU A 201 18.18 0.29 9.22
C LEU A 201 16.98 0.08 10.16
N THR A 202 17.15 -0.71 11.22
CA THR A 202 16.13 -0.92 12.25
C THR A 202 16.78 -0.82 13.65
N PRO A 203 17.07 0.40 14.13
CA PRO A 203 17.61 0.62 15.46
C PRO A 203 16.71 0.03 16.55
N GLU A 204 17.29 -0.44 17.65
CA GLU A 204 16.51 -0.91 18.80
C GLU A 204 15.63 0.22 19.37
N GLY A 205 14.34 -0.07 19.56
CA GLY A 205 13.35 0.89 20.05
C GLY A 205 12.55 1.61 18.95
N GLU A 206 12.92 1.43 17.68
CA GLU A 206 12.17 1.94 16.54
C GLU A 206 11.20 0.86 16.02
N ASP A 207 9.98 0.82 16.55
CA ASP A 207 8.99 -0.24 16.28
C ASP A 207 8.07 0.05 15.10
N GLY A 208 8.49 0.92 14.18
CA GLY A 208 7.71 1.31 13.01
C GLY A 208 6.41 2.06 13.36
N ARG A 209 6.29 2.52 14.62
CA ARG A 209 5.26 3.44 15.06
C ARG A 209 5.66 4.84 14.63
N LEU A 210 4.64 5.66 14.37
CA LEU A 210 4.87 7.09 14.30
C LEU A 210 5.28 7.52 15.71
N ASP A 211 6.27 8.37 15.82
CA ASP A 211 6.55 9.01 17.10
C ASP A 211 5.35 9.89 17.54
N VAL A 212 5.45 10.44 18.75
CA VAL A 212 4.39 11.30 19.33
C VAL A 212 4.10 12.53 18.47
N GLU A 213 5.03 12.91 17.59
CA GLU A 213 4.91 14.04 16.66
C GLU A 213 4.40 13.62 15.27
N GLY A 214 4.17 12.32 15.03
CA GLY A 214 3.66 11.83 13.75
C GLY A 214 4.76 11.54 12.72
N TYR A 215 6.04 11.58 13.11
CA TYR A 215 7.15 11.34 12.21
C TYR A 215 7.58 9.88 12.20
N VAL A 216 7.91 9.48 10.98
CA VAL A 216 8.47 8.20 10.56
C VAL A 216 9.95 8.49 10.29
N SER A 217 10.86 7.74 10.90
CA SER A 217 12.30 7.90 10.62
C SER A 217 12.58 7.41 9.20
N ASP A 218 12.73 8.34 8.27
CA ASP A 218 13.07 8.00 6.89
C ASP A 218 14.42 7.30 6.81
N LYS A 219 14.43 6.08 6.29
CA LYS A 219 15.60 5.23 6.06
C LYS A 219 16.17 5.38 4.66
N SER A 220 15.62 6.27 3.83
CA SER A 220 16.23 6.63 2.54
C SER A 220 17.71 7.04 2.66
N PRO A 221 18.16 7.80 3.68
CA PRO A 221 19.57 8.10 3.88
C PRO A 221 20.44 6.87 4.17
N VAL A 222 19.90 5.87 4.88
CA VAL A 222 20.60 4.60 5.14
C VAL A 222 20.74 3.81 3.84
N LEU A 223 19.67 3.70 3.05
CA LEU A 223 19.72 3.07 1.73
C LEU A 223 20.68 3.81 0.79
N SER A 224 20.73 5.14 0.84
CA SER A 224 21.67 5.94 0.06
C SER A 224 23.13 5.68 0.45
N LYS A 225 23.43 5.65 1.76
CA LYS A 225 24.77 5.37 2.28
C LYS A 225 25.29 3.99 1.87
N TRP A 226 24.45 2.97 1.97
CA TRP A 226 24.87 1.57 1.83
C TRP A 226 24.67 1.00 0.42
N LEU A 227 23.67 1.47 -0.32
CA LEU A 227 23.24 0.90 -1.60
C LEU A 227 23.22 1.93 -2.75
N ASP A 228 23.69 3.17 -2.52
CA ASP A 228 23.59 4.31 -3.46
C ASP A 228 22.16 4.57 -3.98
N PHE A 229 21.16 4.16 -3.20
CA PHE A 229 19.77 4.39 -3.55
C PHE A 229 19.41 5.88 -3.44
N LYS A 230 18.82 6.42 -4.49
CA LYS A 230 18.26 7.78 -4.51
C LYS A 230 16.76 7.67 -4.55
N ASN A 231 16.11 8.03 -3.45
CA ASN A 231 14.66 7.97 -3.36
C ASN A 231 14.03 8.91 -4.40
N PRO A 232 13.34 8.36 -5.42
CA PRO A 232 12.75 9.16 -6.48
C PRO A 232 11.39 9.75 -6.07
N TRP A 233 10.88 9.34 -4.92
CA TRP A 233 9.57 9.75 -4.42
C TRP A 233 9.75 10.72 -3.25
N ASN A 234 8.84 11.69 -3.15
CA ASN A 234 8.70 12.53 -1.96
C ASN A 234 7.95 11.76 -0.86
N MET A 235 8.51 10.60 -0.47
CA MET A 235 7.94 9.71 0.53
C MET A 235 9.02 9.21 1.48
N ASN A 236 8.68 9.02 2.74
CA ASN A 236 9.59 8.39 3.70
C ASN A 236 9.56 6.87 3.55
N ILE A 237 10.71 6.21 3.73
CA ILE A 237 10.83 4.76 3.65
C ILE A 237 11.19 4.21 5.01
N MET A 238 10.43 3.23 5.50
CA MET A 238 10.66 2.57 6.78
C MET A 238 10.82 1.08 6.59
N PHE A 239 11.60 0.47 7.47
CA PHE A 239 11.72 -0.98 7.59
C PHE A 239 11.30 -1.43 8.98
N ARG A 240 10.61 -2.57 9.03
CA ARG A 240 10.22 -3.23 10.27
C ARG A 240 10.68 -4.68 10.23
N TYR A 241 11.51 -5.07 11.19
CA TYR A 241 11.87 -6.47 11.37
C TYR A 241 10.71 -7.23 12.01
N ASP A 242 10.29 -8.34 11.39
CA ASP A 242 9.25 -9.22 11.92
C ASP A 242 9.81 -10.63 12.14
N LYS A 243 10.06 -10.98 13.41
CA LYS A 243 10.57 -12.29 13.81
C LYS A 243 9.63 -13.46 13.48
N ASN A 244 8.34 -13.19 13.28
CA ASN A 244 7.33 -14.20 12.95
C ASN A 244 7.19 -14.39 11.44
N PHE A 245 7.68 -13.44 10.64
CA PHE A 245 7.72 -13.56 9.19
C PHE A 245 8.87 -14.47 8.78
N THR A 246 8.59 -15.77 8.68
CA THR A 246 9.53 -16.81 8.26
C THR A 246 9.26 -17.25 6.82
N LEU A 247 10.32 -17.60 6.10
CA LEU A 247 10.27 -18.06 4.71
C LEU A 247 10.70 -19.53 4.57
N GLU A 248 10.88 -20.24 5.68
CA GLU A 248 11.49 -21.58 5.73
C GLU A 248 10.56 -22.70 5.23
N SER A 249 9.23 -22.60 5.44
CA SER A 249 8.31 -23.71 5.15
C SER A 249 8.11 -23.94 3.65
N GLY A 250 8.18 -22.87 2.86
CA GLY A 250 7.97 -22.92 1.41
C GLY A 250 6.49 -23.02 1.01
N ASP A 251 5.56 -22.89 1.96
CA ASP A 251 4.13 -22.86 1.68
C ASP A 251 3.58 -21.46 2.01
N ILE A 252 3.51 -20.62 0.98
CA ILE A 252 3.07 -19.21 1.06
C ILE A 252 1.65 -19.08 1.65
N ASP A 253 0.81 -20.11 1.52
CA ASP A 253 -0.56 -20.09 2.05
C ASP A 253 -0.65 -20.51 3.53
N LYS A 254 0.40 -21.14 4.06
CA LYS A 254 0.51 -21.51 5.48
C LYS A 254 1.41 -20.57 6.27
N ASP A 255 2.36 -19.92 5.61
CA ASP A 255 3.26 -18.97 6.22
C ASP A 255 2.53 -17.68 6.59
N TYR A 256 2.84 -17.15 7.77
CA TYR A 256 2.43 -15.80 8.12
C TYR A 256 3.24 -14.79 7.29
N ILE A 257 2.54 -14.07 6.42
CA ILE A 257 3.11 -13.01 5.58
C ILE A 257 2.52 -11.68 6.02
N PRO A 258 3.32 -10.76 6.59
CA PRO A 258 2.84 -9.46 7.04
C PRO A 258 2.48 -8.56 5.85
N ASP A 259 1.60 -7.60 6.11
CA ASP A 259 1.29 -6.55 5.14
C ASP A 259 2.36 -5.47 5.13
N ASN A 260 2.85 -5.12 3.94
CA ASN A 260 3.50 -3.83 3.75
C ASN A 260 2.45 -2.73 3.86
N ILE A 261 2.85 -1.56 4.39
CA ILE A 261 1.89 -0.51 4.73
C ILE A 261 2.23 0.75 3.97
N ILE A 262 1.23 1.36 3.36
CA ILE A 262 1.31 2.73 2.87
C ILE A 262 0.66 3.66 3.89
N CYS A 263 1.43 4.65 4.27
CA CYS A 263 1.12 5.63 5.28
C CYS A 263 0.77 6.94 4.59
N LEU A 264 -0.48 7.34 4.69
CA LEU A 264 -0.99 8.57 4.08
C LEU A 264 -1.33 9.60 5.14
N ALA A 265 -1.42 10.85 4.72
CA ALA A 265 -2.04 11.93 5.46
C ALA A 265 -3.48 12.11 4.96
N TYR A 266 -4.44 12.29 5.88
CA TYR A 266 -5.81 12.61 5.49
C TYR A 266 -5.92 14.08 5.04
N PRO A 267 -6.44 14.39 3.85
CA PRO A 267 -6.66 15.78 3.42
C PRO A 267 -7.92 16.36 4.07
N GLU A 268 -7.75 17.39 4.91
CA GLU A 268 -8.88 18.08 5.53
C GLU A 268 -9.66 18.90 4.51
N ALA A 269 -10.97 19.00 4.74
CA ALA A 269 -11.79 19.93 3.98
C ALA A 269 -11.28 21.37 4.23
N PRO A 270 -11.13 22.20 3.18
CA PRO A 270 -10.83 23.62 3.31
C PRO A 270 -11.76 24.33 4.33
N SER A 271 -11.16 25.02 5.31
CA SER A 271 -11.84 25.39 6.57
C SER A 271 -12.45 26.79 6.62
N ASN A 272 -12.08 27.75 5.75
CA ASN A 272 -12.51 29.14 5.95
C ASN A 272 -13.95 29.36 5.48
N GLU A 273 -14.73 30.14 6.25
CA GLU A 273 -16.11 30.47 5.90
C GLU A 273 -16.24 31.39 4.67
N GLN A 274 -15.17 32.14 4.32
CA GLN A 274 -15.05 32.84 3.03
C GLN A 274 -14.69 31.88 1.87
N ASP A 275 -14.12 30.71 2.19
CA ASP A 275 -13.65 29.67 1.27
C ASP A 275 -14.68 28.54 1.03
N LYS A 276 -15.85 28.62 1.66
CA LYS A 276 -17.04 27.84 1.26
C LYS A 276 -17.73 28.43 0.01
N GLN A 277 -17.06 29.31 -0.74
CA GLN A 277 -17.41 29.54 -2.14
C GLN A 277 -17.34 28.17 -2.86
N SER A 278 -18.38 27.85 -3.62
CA SER A 278 -18.67 26.50 -4.13
C SER A 278 -17.54 25.81 -4.91
N ASP A 279 -16.52 26.57 -5.32
CA ASP A 279 -15.54 26.14 -6.31
C ASP A 279 -14.21 25.68 -5.67
N LEU A 280 -13.99 25.96 -4.38
CA LEU A 280 -12.74 25.63 -3.67
C LEU A 280 -12.64 24.15 -3.29
N LEU A 281 -13.76 23.51 -2.96
CA LEU A 281 -13.80 22.07 -2.64
C LEU A 281 -13.46 21.21 -3.87
N PRO A 282 -14.11 21.39 -5.05
CA PRO A 282 -13.71 20.68 -6.26
C PRO A 282 -12.25 20.94 -6.66
N MET A 283 -11.76 22.17 -6.51
CA MET A 283 -10.37 22.52 -6.84
C MET A 283 -9.37 21.83 -5.91
N ALA A 284 -9.59 21.88 -4.59
CA ALA A 284 -8.73 21.22 -3.62
C ALA A 284 -8.70 19.70 -3.84
N LEU A 285 -9.86 19.09 -4.13
CA LEU A 285 -9.95 17.66 -4.44
C LEU A 285 -9.25 17.31 -5.75
N ALA A 286 -9.42 18.13 -6.79
CA ALA A 286 -8.73 17.95 -8.07
C ALA A 286 -7.21 18.08 -7.92
N ASN A 287 -6.75 19.08 -7.15
CA ASN A 287 -5.33 19.24 -6.85
C ASN A 287 -4.80 18.07 -6.00
N TYR A 288 -5.55 17.58 -5.01
CA TYR A 288 -5.15 16.38 -4.25
C TYR A 288 -5.05 15.16 -5.16
N ASN A 289 -5.98 15.00 -6.10
CA ASN A 289 -5.91 13.92 -7.06
C ASN A 289 -4.70 14.08 -7.99
N GLN A 290 -4.33 15.30 -8.38
CA GLN A 290 -3.22 15.55 -9.30
C GLN A 290 -1.83 15.46 -8.62
N ASP A 291 -1.66 16.18 -7.50
CA ASP A 291 -0.37 16.42 -6.83
C ASP A 291 -0.33 15.92 -5.39
N GLY A 292 -1.43 15.38 -4.86
CA GLY A 292 -1.46 14.76 -3.52
C GLY A 292 -0.53 13.57 -3.42
N SER A 293 -0.46 12.95 -2.23
CA SER A 293 0.39 11.79 -1.91
C SER A 293 0.74 10.97 -3.15
N ILE A 294 2.00 11.05 -3.59
CA ILE A 294 2.49 10.61 -4.91
C ILE A 294 2.09 9.16 -5.26
N LEU A 295 1.64 8.35 -4.29
CA LEU A 295 0.90 7.11 -4.56
C LEU A 295 -0.28 6.97 -3.60
N PRO A 296 -1.42 6.46 -4.12
CA PRO A 296 -1.57 5.02 -4.22
C PRO A 296 -2.37 4.61 -5.49
N PHE A 297 -1.96 4.70 -6.75
CA PHE A 297 -0.74 4.24 -7.38
C PHE A 297 -0.78 4.73 -8.85
N SER A 298 0.07 5.67 -9.22
CA SER A 298 -0.21 6.74 -10.19
C SER A 298 -0.25 6.33 -11.68
N CYS A 299 -0.92 7.17 -12.48
CA CYS A 299 -0.39 7.61 -13.77
C CYS A 299 -0.49 9.14 -13.82
N SER A 300 0.64 9.72 -14.27
CA SER A 300 1.05 11.14 -14.43
C SER A 300 0.75 12.06 -13.27
#